data_AF-W4RMJ0-F1
#
_entry.id   AF-W4RMJ0-F1
#
_cell.length_a   1.000
_cell.length_b   1.000
_cell.length_c   1.000
_cell.angle_alpha   90.00
_cell.angle_beta   90.00
_cell.angle_gamma   90.00
#
_symmetry.space_group_name_H-M   'P 1'
#
loop_
_entity.id
_entity.type
_entity.pdbx_description
1 polymer ?
#
loop_
_entity_poly.entity_id
_entity_poly.type
_entity_poly.pdbx_seq_one_letter_code
_entity_poly.pdbx_strand_id
1 'polypeptide(L)'
;MSKGNISKISYEDLQVNFQEVHPGLTNQEAVEESNRCLYCYDAPCIQACPTGIDIPAFIKKIASGNLKGSAKTIMTANPIGASCSRVCPTEELCEGACVLNHSTKPIMIGNLQRYATDWAIRNEQVLFHAGEKNGKAVAS
;
A
#
# COMPACT_ATOMS: atom_id res chain seq x y z
N MET A 1 26.66 -4.33 9.37
CA MET A 1 25.71 -3.42 10.06
C MET A 1 25.57 -2.15 9.22
N SER A 2 24.77 -2.17 8.16
CA SER A 2 24.58 -1.01 7.29
C SER A 2 23.28 -0.32 7.70
N LYS A 3 23.39 0.87 8.30
CA LYS A 3 22.23 1.73 8.59
C LYS A 3 21.75 2.30 7.26
N GLY A 4 20.66 1.75 6.73
CA GLY A 4 19.99 2.22 5.51
C GLY A 4 19.67 3.71 5.63
N ASN A 5 20.06 4.46 4.61
CA ASN A 5 20.00 5.91 4.52
C ASN A 5 18.54 6.36 4.35
N ILE A 6 17.84 6.62 5.45
CA ILE A 6 16.56 7.33 5.41
C ILE A 6 16.90 8.79 5.11
N SER A 7 16.49 9.29 3.94
CA SER A 7 16.55 10.71 3.59
C SER A 7 15.70 11.51 4.59
N LYS A 8 16.29 11.86 5.73
CA LYS A 8 15.66 12.71 6.74
C LYS A 8 15.63 14.13 6.20
N ILE A 9 14.43 14.62 5.92
CA ILE A 9 14.17 16.05 5.75
C ILE A 9 14.58 16.74 7.07
N SER A 10 15.30 17.85 6.98
CA SER A 10 15.74 18.58 8.17
C SER A 10 14.55 19.25 8.88
N TYR A 11 14.69 19.54 10.17
CA TYR A 11 13.62 20.24 10.88
C TYR A 11 13.45 21.65 10.32
N GLU A 12 14.56 22.29 9.94
CA GLU A 12 14.60 23.60 9.31
C GLU A 12 13.83 23.60 7.98
N ASP A 13 13.99 22.56 7.15
CA ASP A 13 13.22 22.40 5.92
C ASP A 13 11.72 22.22 6.21
N LEU A 14 11.36 21.39 7.21
CA LEU A 14 9.96 21.18 7.60
C LEU A 14 9.29 22.44 8.17
N GLN A 15 10.07 23.36 8.75
CA GLN A 15 9.53 24.64 9.24
C GLN A 15 9.16 25.59 8.10
N VAL A 16 9.82 25.46 6.95
CA VAL A 16 9.61 26.36 5.80
C VAL A 16 8.83 25.70 4.66
N ASN A 17 8.70 24.38 4.66
CA ASN A 17 7.91 23.62 3.70
C ASN A 17 7.17 22.44 4.37
N PHE A 18 5.96 22.13 3.90
CA PHE A 18 5.16 21.01 4.40
C PHE A 18 5.44 19.72 3.60
N GLN A 19 6.71 19.41 3.35
CA GLN A 19 7.08 18.25 2.55
C GLN A 19 6.78 16.93 3.28
N GLU A 20 6.40 15.90 2.52
CA GLU A 20 6.13 14.56 3.06
C GLU A 20 7.39 13.96 3.71
N VAL A 21 7.35 13.72 5.02
CA VAL A 21 8.51 13.30 5.84
C VAL A 21 9.01 11.89 5.50
N HIS A 22 8.10 11.00 5.12
CA HIS A 22 8.42 9.60 4.85
C HIS A 22 8.46 9.37 3.34
N PRO A 23 9.63 9.07 2.75
CA PRO A 23 9.68 8.65 1.35
C PRO A 23 8.99 7.29 1.19
N GLY A 24 8.37 7.07 0.04
CA GLY A 24 7.87 5.75 -0.34
C GLY A 24 9.02 4.80 -0.68
N LEU A 25 8.73 3.50 -0.78
CA LEU A 25 9.72 2.51 -1.18
C LEU A 25 10.20 2.76 -2.62
N THR A 26 11.49 2.54 -2.84
CA THR A 26 12.04 2.38 -4.19
C THR A 26 11.54 1.09 -4.83
N ASN A 27 11.71 0.94 -6.14
CA ASN A 27 11.35 -0.30 -6.85
C ASN A 27 12.05 -1.53 -6.27
N GLN A 28 13.34 -1.40 -5.94
CA GLN A 28 14.12 -2.51 -5.38
C GLN A 28 13.61 -2.90 -3.99
N GLU A 29 13.43 -1.91 -3.09
CA GLU A 29 12.91 -2.16 -1.75
C GLU A 29 11.49 -2.76 -1.80
N ALA A 30 10.63 -2.28 -2.70
CA ALA A 30 9.27 -2.80 -2.85
C ALA A 30 9.27 -4.27 -3.33
N VAL A 31 10.16 -4.64 -4.25
CA VAL A 31 10.30 -6.03 -4.71
C VAL A 31 10.87 -6.92 -3.61
N GLU A 32 11.92 -6.49 -2.93
CA GLU A 32 12.54 -7.23 -1.82
C GLU A 32 11.53 -7.46 -0.68
N GLU A 33 10.82 -6.41 -0.26
CA GLU A 33 9.82 -6.49 0.79
C GLU A 33 8.60 -7.34 0.38
N SER A 34 8.16 -7.25 -0.88
CA SER A 34 7.06 -8.09 -1.39
C SER A 34 7.41 -9.57 -1.38
N ASN A 35 8.67 -9.93 -1.63
CA ASN A 35 9.14 -11.31 -1.61
C ASN A 35 9.27 -11.90 -0.19
N ARG A 36 9.18 -11.09 0.87
CA ARG A 36 9.12 -11.58 2.25
C ARG A 36 7.74 -12.13 2.62
N CYS A 37 6.69 -11.76 1.87
CA CYS A 37 5.33 -12.19 2.18
C CYS A 37 5.19 -13.72 2.00
N LEU A 38 4.63 -14.39 3.01
CA LEU A 38 4.44 -15.85 2.98
C LEU A 38 3.20 -16.30 2.18
N TYR A 39 2.42 -15.36 1.64
CA TYR A 39 1.18 -15.61 0.90
C TYR A 39 0.25 -16.61 1.60
N CYS A 40 -0.05 -16.33 2.87
CA CYS A 40 -0.88 -17.18 3.72
C CYS A 40 -2.25 -17.42 3.09
N TYR A 41 -2.76 -18.65 3.19
CA TYR A 41 -4.09 -19.01 2.70
C TYR A 41 -5.19 -18.30 3.52
N ASP A 42 -5.20 -18.51 4.84
CA ASP A 42 -6.08 -17.80 5.77
C ASP A 42 -5.38 -16.56 6.34
N ALA A 43 -5.10 -15.59 5.46
CA ALA A 43 -4.28 -14.43 5.79
C ALA A 43 -4.91 -13.54 6.88
N PRO A 44 -4.35 -13.47 8.10
CA PRO A 44 -4.93 -12.67 9.19
C PRO A 44 -4.90 -11.17 8.90
N CYS A 45 -3.95 -10.72 8.08
CA CYS A 45 -3.85 -9.34 7.65
C CYS A 45 -5.07 -8.86 6.84
N ILE A 46 -5.75 -9.76 6.11
CA ILE A 46 -7.01 -9.44 5.41
C ILE A 46 -8.13 -9.22 6.44
N GLN A 47 -8.24 -10.10 7.43
CA GLN A 47 -9.27 -10.01 8.48
C GLN A 47 -9.12 -8.74 9.33
N ALA A 48 -7.88 -8.31 9.58
CA ALA A 48 -7.59 -7.08 10.30
C ALA A 48 -7.79 -5.81 9.47
N CYS A 49 -7.89 -5.91 8.15
CA CYS A 49 -8.13 -4.75 7.29
C CYS A 49 -9.63 -4.43 7.21
N PRO A 50 -10.10 -3.24 7.65
CA PRO A 50 -11.53 -2.92 7.67
C PRO A 50 -12.23 -2.92 6.31
N THR A 51 -11.46 -2.77 5.22
CA THR A 51 -11.97 -2.78 3.84
C THR A 51 -11.80 -4.14 3.15
N GLY A 52 -11.24 -5.14 3.84
CA GLY A 52 -11.06 -6.49 3.30
C GLY A 52 -10.17 -6.55 2.06
N ILE A 53 -9.15 -5.68 1.97
CA ILE A 53 -8.20 -5.71 0.84
C ILE A 53 -7.51 -7.08 0.80
N ASP A 54 -7.46 -7.69 -0.38
CA ASP A 54 -6.67 -8.91 -0.64
C ASP A 54 -5.16 -8.57 -0.67
N ILE A 55 -4.59 -8.48 0.54
CA ILE A 55 -3.20 -8.09 0.77
C ILE A 55 -2.20 -9.05 0.11
N PRO A 56 -2.28 -10.38 0.30
CA PRO A 56 -1.40 -11.32 -0.38
C PRO A 56 -1.44 -11.17 -1.91
N ALA A 57 -2.63 -10.97 -2.50
CA ALA A 57 -2.74 -10.86 -3.95
C ALA A 57 -2.13 -9.57 -4.51
N PHE A 58 -2.32 -8.41 -3.88
CA PHE A 58 -1.68 -7.18 -4.40
C PHE A 58 -0.16 -7.22 -4.19
N ILE A 59 0.32 -7.79 -3.08
CA ILE A 59 1.76 -7.93 -2.82
C ILE A 59 2.39 -8.89 -3.84
N LYS A 60 1.74 -10.01 -4.16
CA LYS A 60 2.21 -10.94 -5.19
C LYS A 60 2.33 -10.27 -6.56
N LYS A 61 1.40 -9.37 -6.89
CA LYS A 61 1.45 -8.59 -8.12
C LYS A 61 2.58 -7.57 -8.13
N ILE A 62 2.96 -7.00 -6.98
CA ILE A 62 4.18 -6.17 -6.88
C ILE A 62 5.42 -7.03 -7.16
N ALA A 63 5.54 -8.19 -6.49
CA ALA A 63 6.66 -9.11 -6.68
C ALA A 63 6.83 -9.56 -8.15
N SER A 64 5.73 -9.71 -8.89
CA SER A 64 5.75 -10.08 -10.31
C SER A 64 5.82 -8.89 -11.29
N GLY A 65 5.95 -7.65 -10.81
CA GLY A 65 5.97 -6.44 -11.64
C GLY A 65 4.61 -5.98 -12.21
N ASN A 66 3.51 -6.63 -11.84
CA ASN A 66 2.15 -6.25 -12.27
C ASN A 66 1.58 -5.12 -11.39
N LEU A 67 2.17 -3.93 -11.47
CA LEU A 67 1.79 -2.79 -10.63
C LEU A 67 0.37 -2.28 -10.90
N LYS A 68 -0.07 -2.31 -12.17
CA LYS A 68 -1.45 -1.95 -12.54
C LYS A 68 -2.46 -2.89 -11.89
N GLY A 69 -2.21 -4.20 -11.95
CA GLY A 69 -3.06 -5.19 -11.30
C GLY A 69 -3.04 -5.06 -9.78
N SER A 70 -1.89 -4.72 -9.19
CA SER A 70 -1.76 -4.47 -7.75
C SER A 70 -2.61 -3.27 -7.32
N ALA A 71 -2.41 -2.12 -7.96
CA ALA A 71 -3.18 -0.91 -7.69
C ALA A 71 -4.68 -1.12 -7.89
N LYS A 72 -5.08 -1.85 -8.94
CA LYS A 72 -6.48 -2.19 -9.18
C LYS A 72 -7.06 -3.05 -8.05
N THR A 73 -6.32 -4.05 -7.55
CA THR A 73 -6.79 -4.86 -6.41
C THR A 73 -7.02 -4.03 -5.15
N ILE A 74 -6.08 -3.13 -4.83
CA ILE A 74 -6.23 -2.20 -3.70
C ILE A 74 -7.47 -1.33 -3.89
N MET A 75 -7.57 -0.64 -5.02
CA MET A 75 -8.63 0.34 -5.27
C MET A 75 -10.02 -0.29 -5.49
N THR A 76 -10.09 -1.59 -5.79
CA THR A 76 -11.36 -2.31 -5.89
C THR A 76 -12.02 -2.47 -4.53
N ALA A 77 -11.21 -2.74 -3.49
CA ALA A 77 -11.71 -2.88 -2.12
C ALA A 77 -11.76 -1.53 -1.37
N ASN A 78 -10.86 -0.60 -1.71
CA ASN A 78 -10.75 0.69 -1.03
C ASN A 78 -10.52 1.85 -2.02
N PRO A 79 -11.55 2.66 -2.33
CA PRO A 79 -11.44 3.76 -3.30
C PRO A 79 -10.52 4.91 -2.84
N ILE A 80 -10.14 4.95 -1.56
CA ILE A 80 -9.19 5.91 -0.99
C ILE A 80 -7.86 5.24 -0.60
N GLY A 81 -7.49 4.16 -1.29
CA GLY A 81 -6.32 3.34 -1.00
C GLY A 81 -5.00 4.13 -0.91
N ALA A 82 -4.81 5.18 -1.71
CA ALA A 82 -3.61 6.02 -1.68
C ALA A 82 -3.49 6.88 -0.40
N SER A 83 -4.64 7.29 0.17
CA SER A 83 -4.66 8.01 1.45
C SER A 83 -4.48 7.02 2.60
N CYS A 84 -5.22 5.91 2.59
CA CYS A 84 -5.10 4.88 3.62
C CYS A 84 -3.68 4.32 3.74
N SER A 85 -2.93 4.19 2.65
CA SER A 85 -1.54 3.72 2.70
C SER A 85 -0.57 4.64 3.45
N ARG A 86 -1.00 5.87 3.78
CA ARG A 86 -0.20 6.88 4.51
C ARG A 86 -0.64 7.08 5.95
N VAL A 87 -1.93 6.91 6.23
CA VAL A 87 -2.53 7.32 7.50
C VAL A 87 -3.15 6.17 8.30
N CYS A 88 -3.23 4.97 7.71
CA CYS A 88 -3.76 3.82 8.42
C CYS A 88 -2.79 3.42 9.56
N PRO A 89 -3.28 3.18 10.79
CA PRO A 89 -2.46 2.68 11.89
C PRO A 89 -2.22 1.17 11.67
N THR A 90 -1.33 0.84 10.73
CA THR A 90 -1.14 -0.53 10.26
C THR A 90 -0.62 -1.46 11.36
N GLU A 91 0.11 -0.93 12.33
CA GLU A 91 0.62 -1.61 13.52
C GLU A 91 -0.49 -2.18 14.42
N GLU A 92 -1.66 -1.52 14.45
CA GLU A 92 -2.85 -2.00 15.18
C GLU A 92 -3.77 -2.86 14.30
N LEU A 93 -3.47 -2.94 13.00
CA LEU A 93 -4.34 -3.56 11.99
C LEU A 93 -3.59 -4.63 11.19
N CYS A 94 -3.44 -4.42 9.88
CA CYS A 94 -2.95 -5.44 8.96
C CYS A 94 -1.50 -5.87 9.21
N GLU A 95 -0.62 -4.95 9.62
CA GLU A 95 0.77 -5.27 9.97
C GLU A 95 0.87 -5.87 11.37
N GLY A 96 0.04 -5.41 12.32
CA GLY A 96 -0.10 -6.01 13.65
C GLY A 96 -0.55 -7.47 13.61
N ALA A 97 -1.45 -7.80 12.67
CA ALA A 97 -1.94 -9.16 12.46
C ALA A 97 -1.00 -10.04 11.60
N CYS A 98 0.12 -9.51 11.10
CA CYS A 98 1.02 -10.28 10.23
C CYS A 98 1.68 -11.44 10.99
N VAL A 99 1.58 -12.66 10.46
CA VAL A 99 2.17 -13.87 11.09
C VAL A 99 3.69 -13.79 11.29
N LEU A 100 4.38 -12.93 10.53
CA LEU A 100 5.81 -12.72 10.69
C LEU A 100 6.18 -12.08 12.03
N ASN A 101 5.26 -11.41 12.73
CA ASN A 101 5.51 -10.81 14.05
C ASN A 101 6.02 -11.83 15.08
N HIS A 102 5.74 -13.12 14.90
CA HIS A 102 6.24 -14.18 15.78
C HIS A 102 7.71 -14.54 15.55
N SER A 103 8.37 -13.99 14.52
CA SER A 103 9.74 -14.38 14.15
C SER A 103 10.62 -13.22 13.67
N THR A 104 10.06 -12.28 12.90
CA THR A 104 10.77 -11.13 12.34
C THR A 104 9.86 -9.89 12.30
N LYS A 105 10.30 -8.79 11.67
CA LYS A 105 9.43 -7.65 11.41
C LYS A 105 8.26 -8.05 10.49
N PRO A 106 7.06 -7.47 10.67
CA PRO A 106 5.94 -7.74 9.77
C PRO A 106 6.25 -7.25 8.36
N ILE A 107 5.41 -7.64 7.40
CA ILE A 107 5.46 -7.05 6.06
C ILE A 107 5.05 -5.59 6.16
N MET A 108 5.76 -4.69 5.48
CA MET A 108 5.42 -3.26 5.39
C MET A 108 4.25 -3.03 4.43
N ILE A 109 3.06 -3.55 4.77
CA ILE A 109 1.86 -3.57 3.93
C ILE A 109 1.45 -2.15 3.52
N GLY A 110 1.46 -1.18 4.44
CA GLY A 110 1.11 0.21 4.14
C GLY A 110 2.04 0.81 3.07
N ASN A 111 3.35 0.55 3.19
CA ASN A 111 4.33 1.04 2.23
C ASN A 111 4.25 0.36 0.86
N LEU A 112 3.96 -0.94 0.81
CA LEU A 112 3.71 -1.65 -0.44
C LEU A 112 2.41 -1.17 -1.12
N GLN A 113 1.37 -0.90 -0.34
CA GLN A 113 0.13 -0.30 -0.85
C GLN A 113 0.42 1.08 -1.45
N ARG A 114 1.16 1.93 -0.72
CA ARG A 114 1.58 3.26 -1.19
C ARG A 114 2.37 3.15 -2.49
N TYR A 115 3.32 2.22 -2.56
CA TYR A 115 4.13 2.00 -3.76
C TYR A 115 3.27 1.72 -5.00
N ALA A 116 2.31 0.79 -4.89
CA ALA A 116 1.42 0.45 -6.00
C ALA A 116 0.48 1.63 -6.38
N THR A 117 -0.10 2.32 -5.40
CA THR A 117 -1.03 3.43 -5.67
C THR A 117 -0.31 4.67 -6.19
N ASP A 118 0.86 5.01 -5.65
CA ASP A 118 1.67 6.14 -6.13
C ASP A 118 2.15 5.88 -7.56
N TRP A 119 2.54 4.63 -7.88
CA TRP A 119 2.87 4.25 -9.26
C TRP A 119 1.67 4.49 -10.20
N ALA A 120 0.47 4.05 -9.81
CA ALA A 120 -0.72 4.23 -10.65
C ALA A 120 -1.05 5.72 -10.88
N ILE A 121 -0.95 6.56 -9.84
CA ILE A 121 -1.17 8.01 -9.93
C ILE A 121 -0.13 8.67 -10.83
N ARG A 122 1.17 8.42 -10.59
CA ARG A 122 2.27 9.03 -11.36
C ARG A 122 2.29 8.63 -12.83
N ASN A 123 1.75 7.46 -13.16
CA ASN A 123 1.66 6.96 -14.52
C ASN A 123 0.25 7.16 -15.12
N GLU A 124 -0.60 7.99 -14.49
CA GLU A 124 -1.95 8.33 -14.96
C GLU A 124 -2.79 7.11 -15.35
N GLN A 125 -2.67 6.03 -14.57
CA GLN A 125 -3.28 4.76 -14.93
C GLN A 125 -4.78 4.77 -14.71
N VAL A 126 -5.53 4.51 -15.79
CA VAL A 126 -6.96 4.21 -15.69
C VAL A 126 -7.14 2.79 -15.14
N LEU A 127 -7.70 2.69 -13.94
CA LEU A 127 -7.96 1.42 -13.25
C LEU A 127 -9.39 0.90 -13.48
N PHE A 128 -10.35 1.82 -13.62
CA PHE A 128 -11.78 1.54 -13.78
C PHE A 128 -12.37 2.41 -14.88
N HIS A 129 -13.42 1.91 -15.51
CA HIS A 129 -14.24 2.65 -16.46
C HIS A 129 -15.67 2.71 -15.91
N ALA A 130 -16.39 3.79 -16.23
CA ALA A 130 -17.80 3.89 -15.89
C ALA A 130 -18.58 2.74 -16.56
N GLY A 131 -19.49 2.13 -15.81
CA GLY A 131 -20.44 1.15 -16.33
C GLY A 131 -21.57 1.81 -17.13
N GLU A 132 -22.54 1.00 -17.54
CA GLU A 132 -23.74 1.49 -18.22
C GLU A 132 -24.58 2.40 -17.31
N LYS A 133 -25.17 3.44 -17.90
CA LYS A 133 -26.05 4.37 -17.16
C LYS A 133 -27.35 3.65 -16.76
N ASN A 134 -27.74 3.80 -15.48
CA ASN A 134 -28.96 3.18 -14.95
C ASN A 134 -30.21 4.09 -14.98
N GLY A 135 -30.10 5.29 -15.56
CA GLY A 135 -31.21 6.26 -15.70
C GLY A 135 -31.62 7.00 -14.43
N LYS A 136 -30.91 6.81 -13.29
CA LYS A 136 -31.21 7.46 -12.00
C LYS A 136 -30.27 8.63 -11.74
N ALA A 137 -30.71 9.60 -10.92
CA ALA A 137 -29.91 10.73 -10.46
C ALA A 137 -29.77 10.70 -8.92
N VAL A 138 -28.60 11.09 -8.41
CA VAL A 138 -28.27 11.12 -6.97
C VAL A 138 -27.56 12.44 -6.67
N ALA A 139 -27.83 13.02 -5.50
CA ALA A 139 -27.07 14.12 -4.91
C ALA A 139 -26.53 13.67 -3.55
N SER A 140 -25.29 14.02 -3.25
CA SER A 140 -24.54 13.65 -2.04
C SER A 140 -24.03 14.90 -1.32
#